data_AF-A0A0G0L3Q2-F1
#
_entry.id   AF-A0A0G0L3Q2-F1
#
_cell.length_a   1.000
_cell.length_b   1.000
_cell.length_c   1.000
_cell.angle_alpha   90.00
_cell.angle_beta   90.00
_cell.angle_gamma   90.00
#
_symmetry.space_group_name_H-M   'P 1'
#
loop_
_entity.id
_entity.type
_entity.pdbx_description
1 polymer ?
#
loop_
_entity_poly.entity_id
_entity_poly.type
_entity_poly.pdbx_seq_one_letter_code
_entity_poly.pdbx_strand_id
1 'polypeptide(L)'
;TLEKAAKETNAIITVEDHFAEGGLGEAVTSFLSGVGAGLVPAQSGRPQGVPLQIVSLCVRKMPMSGTPQELLNYEEISKDGIIEKVKEVLN
;
A
#
# COMPACT_ATOMS: atom_id res chain seq x y z
N THR A 1 -10.95 -3.06 10.70
CA THR A 1 -11.14 -3.91 9.50
C THR A 1 -10.71 -3.11 8.27
N LEU A 2 -10.51 -3.76 7.12
CA LEU A 2 -10.00 -3.10 5.90
C LEU A 2 -10.93 -1.98 5.39
N GLU A 3 -12.24 -2.19 5.38
CA GLU A 3 -13.22 -1.15 5.02
C GLU A 3 -13.19 0.05 5.97
N LYS A 4 -13.02 -0.20 7.27
CA LYS A 4 -12.91 0.86 8.27
C LYS A 4 -11.66 1.70 8.00
N ALA A 5 -10.52 1.06 7.76
CA ALA A 5 -9.29 1.76 7.40
C ALA A 5 -9.48 2.62 6.14
N ALA A 6 -10.07 2.05 5.08
CA ALA A 6 -10.34 2.76 3.83
C ALA A 6 -11.24 4.01 3.99
N LYS A 7 -12.11 4.04 5.01
CA LYS A 7 -12.97 5.19 5.33
C LYS A 7 -12.27 6.22 6.22
N GLU A 8 -11.36 5.79 7.07
CA GLU A 8 -10.74 6.60 8.12
C GLU A 8 -9.36 7.16 7.73
N THR A 9 -8.73 6.61 6.68
CA THR A 9 -7.40 7.03 6.22
C THR A 9 -7.42 7.62 4.82
N ASN A 10 -6.36 8.39 4.51
CA ASN A 10 -6.15 8.95 3.18
C ASN A 10 -5.70 7.90 2.16
N ALA A 11 -5.04 6.85 2.65
CA ALA A 11 -4.47 5.79 1.82
C ALA A 11 -4.41 4.45 2.55
N ILE A 12 -4.29 3.38 1.77
CA ILE A 12 -3.95 2.03 2.21
C ILE A 12 -2.63 1.66 1.54
N ILE A 13 -1.63 1.30 2.35
CA ILE A 13 -0.34 0.81 1.86
C ILE A 13 -0.22 -0.65 2.29
N THR A 14 -0.05 -1.53 1.31
CA THR A 14 0.28 -2.95 1.54
C THR A 14 1.79 -3.11 1.41
N VAL A 15 2.36 -3.97 2.25
CA VAL A 15 3.80 -4.30 2.24
C VAL A 15 3.93 -5.81 2.30
N GLU A 16 4.62 -6.40 1.32
CA GLU A 16 4.84 -7.83 1.24
C GLU A 16 6.22 -8.17 0.67
N ASP A 17 6.88 -9.17 1.27
CA ASP A 17 8.09 -9.80 0.72
C ASP A 17 7.68 -10.89 -0.28
N HIS A 18 6.98 -10.46 -1.32
CA HIS A 18 6.43 -11.27 -2.39
C HIS A 18 6.32 -10.44 -3.67
N PHE A 19 6.28 -11.08 -4.83
CA PHE A 19 6.02 -10.40 -6.10
C PHE A 19 4.63 -9.74 -6.12
N ALA A 20 4.47 -8.75 -6.98
CA ALA A 20 3.24 -7.97 -7.07
C ALA A 20 2.02 -8.82 -7.48
N GLU A 21 2.23 -9.77 -8.38
CA GLU A 21 1.17 -10.58 -8.98
C GLU A 21 0.65 -11.65 -8.01
N GLY A 22 -0.69 -11.72 -7.87
CA GLY A 22 -1.37 -12.66 -6.97
C GLY A 22 -1.14 -12.40 -5.49
N GLY A 23 -0.47 -11.29 -5.14
CA GLY A 23 -0.09 -10.95 -3.78
C GLY A 23 -1.21 -10.31 -2.95
N LEU A 24 -0.82 -9.86 -1.75
CA LEU A 24 -1.67 -9.13 -0.82
C LEU A 24 -2.17 -7.82 -1.44
N GLY A 25 -1.32 -7.10 -2.17
CA GLY A 25 -1.67 -5.84 -2.83
C GLY A 25 -2.84 -5.99 -3.80
N GLU A 26 -2.83 -7.05 -4.62
CA GLU A 26 -3.93 -7.35 -5.54
C GLU A 26 -5.19 -7.78 -4.80
N ALA A 27 -5.08 -8.64 -3.78
CA ALA A 27 -6.22 -9.08 -2.99
C ALA A 27 -6.93 -7.90 -2.31
N VAL A 28 -6.17 -6.98 -1.72
CA VAL A 28 -6.69 -5.77 -1.08
C VAL A 28 -7.32 -4.82 -2.10
N THR A 29 -6.64 -4.58 -3.23
CA THR A 29 -7.15 -3.72 -4.31
C THR A 29 -8.44 -4.26 -4.89
N SER A 30 -8.50 -5.56 -5.16
CA SER A 30 -9.67 -6.25 -5.70
C SER A 30 -10.86 -6.15 -4.74
N PHE A 31 -10.64 -6.46 -3.46
CA PHE A 31 -11.68 -6.35 -2.44
C PHE A 31 -12.22 -4.92 -2.32
N LEU A 32 -11.34 -3.92 -2.17
CA LEU A 32 -11.74 -2.52 -2.00
C LEU A 32 -12.45 -1.96 -3.23
N SER A 33 -12.05 -2.39 -4.43
CA SER A 33 -12.73 -2.05 -5.68
C SER A 33 -14.12 -2.68 -5.75
N GLY A 34 -14.24 -3.96 -5.37
CA GLY A 34 -15.50 -4.71 -5.36
C GLY A 34 -16.55 -4.14 -4.40
N VAL A 35 -16.13 -3.58 -3.25
CA VAL A 35 -17.04 -2.92 -2.28
C VAL A 35 -17.22 -1.42 -2.55
N GLY A 36 -16.66 -0.89 -3.64
CA GLY A 36 -16.80 0.52 -4.02
C GLY A 36 -16.12 1.51 -3.07
N ALA A 37 -15.12 1.08 -2.30
CA ALA A 37 -14.48 1.91 -1.27
C ALA A 37 -13.88 3.22 -1.80
N GLY A 38 -13.45 3.25 -3.07
CA GLY A 38 -12.94 4.45 -3.74
C GLY A 38 -13.98 5.55 -3.98
N LEU A 39 -15.28 5.23 -3.88
CA LEU A 39 -16.39 6.16 -4.08
C LEU A 39 -17.05 6.58 -2.75
N VAL A 40 -16.65 5.97 -1.63
CA VAL A 40 -17.23 6.28 -0.32
C VAL A 40 -16.61 7.59 0.19
N PRO A 41 -17.42 8.55 0.66
CA PRO A 41 -16.92 9.75 1.33
C PRO A 41 -16.03 9.34 2.50
N ALA A 42 -14.79 9.85 2.53
CA ALA A 42 -13.94 9.64 3.68
C ALA A 42 -14.57 10.29 4.90
N GLN A 43 -14.55 9.59 6.04
CA GLN A 43 -15.11 10.09 7.28
C GLN A 43 -14.11 10.95 8.06
N SER A 44 -12.83 10.94 7.67
CA SER A 44 -11.78 11.74 8.29
C SER A 44 -10.64 12.04 7.31
N GLY A 45 -10.18 13.30 7.29
CA GLY A 45 -8.89 13.71 6.73
C GLY A 45 -8.77 13.83 5.20
N ARG A 46 -9.46 12.98 4.42
CA ARG A 46 -9.35 13.00 2.94
C ARG A 46 -10.34 14.02 2.33
N PRO A 47 -9.90 14.95 1.46
CA PRO A 47 -10.79 15.91 0.83
C PRO A 47 -11.90 15.25 0.00
N GLN A 48 -13.07 15.88 -0.06
CA GLN A 48 -14.19 15.38 -0.84
C GLN A 48 -13.84 15.35 -2.33
N GLY A 49 -14.17 14.24 -3.00
CA GLY A 49 -13.84 14.03 -4.41
C GLY A 49 -12.43 13.48 -4.67
N VAL A 50 -11.59 13.33 -3.63
CA VAL A 50 -10.29 12.66 -3.75
C VAL A 50 -10.49 11.15 -3.54
N PRO A 51 -10.09 10.29 -4.51
CA PRO A 51 -10.19 8.85 -4.37
C PRO A 51 -9.23 8.32 -3.30
N LEU A 52 -9.57 7.17 -2.71
CA LEU A 52 -8.65 6.45 -1.82
C LEU A 52 -7.41 6.03 -2.60
N GLN A 53 -6.22 6.39 -2.11
CA GLN A 53 -4.99 5.86 -2.68
C GLN A 53 -4.71 4.45 -2.13
N ILE A 54 -4.45 3.49 -3.01
CA ILE A 54 -4.04 2.13 -2.65
C ILE A 54 -2.66 1.90 -3.25
N VAL A 55 -1.67 1.64 -2.41
CA VAL A 55 -0.27 1.47 -2.80
C VAL A 55 0.21 0.07 -2.39
N SER A 56 0.99 -0.57 -3.24
CA SER A 56 1.62 -1.87 -2.96
C SER A 56 3.13 -1.73 -3.04
N LEU A 57 3.76 -1.91 -1.87
CA LEU A 57 5.20 -2.11 -1.71
C LEU A 57 5.45 -3.62 -1.71
N CYS A 58 6.09 -4.10 -2.76
CA CYS A 58 6.29 -5.52 -3.04
C CYS A 58 7.61 -5.71 -3.80
N VAL A 59 8.06 -6.96 -3.89
CA VAL A 59 9.25 -7.32 -4.67
C VAL A 59 8.98 -7.06 -6.15
N ARG A 60 9.84 -6.28 -6.79
CA ARG A 60 9.74 -5.95 -8.22
C ARG A 60 11.05 -6.13 -8.97
N LYS A 61 12.17 -6.19 -8.26
CA LYS A 61 13.50 -6.27 -8.87
C LYS A 61 13.93 -7.75 -8.95
N MET A 62 15.02 -7.99 -9.66
CA MET A 62 15.59 -9.34 -9.75
C MET A 62 16.23 -9.70 -8.39
N PRO A 63 15.90 -10.85 -7.79
CA PRO A 63 16.50 -11.24 -6.52
C PRO A 63 18.02 -11.36 -6.62
N MET A 64 18.70 -10.94 -5.55
CA MET A 64 20.15 -11.02 -5.42
C MET A 64 20.55 -11.61 -4.09
N SER A 65 21.83 -11.94 -3.93
CA SER A 65 22.38 -12.37 -2.64
C SER A 65 22.59 -11.15 -1.74
N GLY A 66 22.25 -11.32 -0.46
CA GLY A 66 22.40 -10.32 0.58
C GLY A 66 21.84 -10.83 1.90
N THR A 67 22.07 -10.09 2.97
CA THR A 67 21.37 -10.30 4.23
C THR A 67 19.89 -9.94 4.09
N PRO A 68 18.99 -10.48 4.93
CA PRO A 68 17.56 -10.16 4.86
C PRO A 68 17.30 -8.64 4.87
N GLN A 69 18.01 -7.88 5.71
CA GLN A 69 17.83 -6.43 5.79
C GLN A 69 18.28 -5.70 4.51
N GLU A 70 19.38 -6.14 3.90
CA GLU A 70 19.85 -5.57 2.62
C GLU A 70 18.83 -5.84 1.51
N LEU A 71 18.21 -7.01 1.48
CA LEU A 71 17.21 -7.35 0.47
C LEU A 71 15.91 -6.56 0.68
N LEU A 72 15.44 -6.39 1.91
CA LEU A 72 14.28 -5.54 2.20
C LEU A 72 14.54 -4.07 1.83
N ASN A 73 15.76 -3.57 2.06
CA ASN A 73 16.17 -2.23 1.64
C ASN A 73 16.23 -2.12 0.12
N TYR A 74 16.79 -3.13 -0.55
CA TYR A 74 16.90 -3.19 -2.00
C TYR A 74 15.53 -3.14 -2.69
N GLU A 75 14.52 -3.83 -2.15
CA GLU A 75 13.14 -3.79 -2.66
C GLU A 75 12.31 -2.62 -2.11
N GLU A 76 12.89 -1.74 -1.29
CA GLU A 76 12.21 -0.56 -0.71
C GLU A 76 11.01 -0.93 0.19
N ILE A 77 10.99 -2.16 0.72
CA ILE A 77 9.96 -2.68 1.63
C ILE A 77 10.42 -2.72 3.10
N SER A 78 11.59 -2.15 3.38
CA SER A 78 12.08 -1.97 4.75
C SER A 78 11.37 -0.83 5.49
N LYS A 79 11.64 -0.70 6.78
CA LYS A 79 11.12 0.40 7.62
C LYS A 79 11.31 1.77 6.95
N ASP A 80 12.48 2.04 6.40
CA ASP A 80 12.80 3.36 5.86
C ASP A 80 12.07 3.58 4.52
N GLY A 81 12.01 2.58 3.64
CA GLY A 81 11.23 2.64 2.40
C GLY A 81 9.73 2.83 2.64
N ILE A 82 9.18 2.17 3.67
CA ILE A 82 7.79 2.38 4.09
C ILE A 82 7.56 3.82 4.56
N ILE A 83 8.46 4.37 5.38
CA ILE A 83 8.36 5.76 5.86
C ILE A 83 8.42 6.75 4.69
N GLU A 84 9.32 6.53 3.73
CA GLU A 84 9.43 7.36 2.53
C GLU A 84 8.14 7.33 1.72
N LYS A 85 7.57 6.14 1.47
CA LYS A 85 6.33 6.01 0.74
C LYS A 85 5.14 6.67 1.47
N VAL A 86 5.06 6.52 2.80
CA VAL A 86 4.02 7.20 3.60
C VAL A 86 4.11 8.71 3.44
N LYS A 87 5.31 9.28 3.48
CA LYS A 87 5.52 10.73 3.29
C LYS A 87 5.13 11.16 1.88
N GLU A 88 5.51 10.41 0.86
CA GLU A 88 5.14 10.68 -0.54
C GLU A 88 3.62 10.73 -0.74
N VAL A 89 2.89 9.79 -0.13
CA VAL A 89 1.43 9.68 -0.25
C VAL A 89 0.68 10.79 0.52
N LEU A 90 1.28 11.36 1.56
CA LEU A 90 0.67 12.40 2.39
C LEU A 90 1.00 13.84 1.94
N ASN A 91 1.94 14.00 1.01
CA ASN A 91 2.28 15.30 0.42
C ASN A 91 1.30 15.70 -0.68
#